data_AF-A0A2U2SN67-F1
#
_entry.id   AF-A0A2U2SN67-F1
#
_cell.length_a   1.000
_cell.length_b   1.000
_cell.length_c   1.000
_cell.angle_alpha   90.00
_cell.angle_beta   90.00
_cell.angle_gamma   90.00
#
_symmetry.space_group_name_H-M   'P 1'
#
loop_
_entity.id
_entity.type
_entity.pdbx_description
1 polymer ?
#
loop_
_entity_poly.entity_id
_entity_poly.type
_entity_poly.pdbx_seq_one_letter_code
_entity_poly.pdbx_strand_id
1 'polypeptide(L)'
;MALLGLPFEVWPVQIDETARPGEAAAHLAARLSATKAAAVRQQLVHAGLAESYSLVIGADTVVALQDQIFGKPRDAAEATAMLRQLRGRMHTVHSAVAIVEAASGRAVIHINTSRVWMRAYSDAEIAAYVASGDPLDKAGAYAIQHAGFRPVERLEGCFSSVVGLPLATLARGLAHFGIQLDLAGEVASVCRAWTGHACCLNGHQSSSGGR
;
A
#
# COMPACT_ATOMS: atom_id res chain seq x y z
N MET A 1 4.58 2.27 10.86
CA MET A 1 5.51 2.97 11.77
C MET A 1 5.21 2.64 13.22
N ALA A 2 4.10 3.11 13.80
CA ALA A 2 3.72 2.82 15.20
C ALA A 2 3.77 1.33 15.59
N LEU A 3 3.26 0.45 14.72
CA LEU A 3 3.30 -1.00 14.92
C LEU A 3 4.72 -1.57 15.08
N LEU A 4 5.72 -0.93 14.46
CA LEU A 4 7.13 -1.32 14.54
C LEU A 4 7.90 -0.58 15.64
N GLY A 5 7.20 0.16 16.53
CA GLY A 5 7.84 0.95 17.57
C GLY A 5 8.72 2.11 17.07
N LEU A 6 8.69 2.43 15.77
CA LEU A 6 9.54 3.46 15.19
C LEU A 6 8.93 4.85 15.45
N PRO A 7 9.70 5.81 16.01
CA PRO A 7 9.26 7.19 16.12
C PRO A 7 9.10 7.79 14.73
N PHE A 8 8.03 8.55 14.51
CA PHE A 8 7.75 9.18 13.24
C PHE A 8 6.91 10.43 13.42
N GLU A 9 7.00 11.31 12.42
CA GLU A 9 6.13 12.47 12.25
C GLU A 9 5.46 12.39 10.89
N VAL A 10 4.23 12.88 10.78
CA VAL A 10 3.48 12.87 9.53
C VAL A 10 3.59 14.22 8.85
N TRP A 11 4.19 14.21 7.67
CA TRP A 11 4.30 15.39 6.80
C TRP A 11 3.36 15.22 5.59
N PRO A 12 2.18 15.87 5.59
CA PRO A 12 1.25 15.76 4.47
C PRO A 12 1.79 16.52 3.26
N VAL A 13 1.68 15.89 2.08
CA VAL A 13 2.04 16.51 0.80
C VAL A 13 0.91 16.33 -0.20
N GLN A 14 0.74 17.35 -1.05
CA GLN A 14 -0.14 17.29 -2.19
C GLN A 14 0.73 17.17 -3.44
N ILE A 15 0.51 16.11 -4.21
CA ILE A 15 1.21 15.85 -5.46
C ILE A 15 0.18 15.50 -6.54
N ASP A 16 0.57 15.63 -7.80
CA ASP A 16 -0.22 15.07 -8.90
C ASP A 16 -0.08 13.55 -8.92
N GLU A 17 -1.17 12.87 -8.57
CA GLU A 17 -1.26 11.41 -8.55
C GLU A 17 -1.68 10.80 -9.90
N THR A 18 -1.87 11.64 -10.93
CA THR A 18 -2.33 11.19 -12.25
C THR A 18 -1.33 10.23 -12.88
N ALA A 19 -1.83 9.12 -13.41
CA ALA A 19 -1.04 8.15 -14.16
C ALA A 19 -0.56 8.75 -15.48
N ARG A 20 0.71 8.51 -15.85
CA ARG A 20 1.21 8.91 -17.17
C ARG A 20 0.68 7.96 -18.25
N PRO A 21 0.56 8.40 -19.52
CA PRO A 21 0.16 7.52 -20.62
C PRO A 21 1.06 6.27 -20.69
N GLY A 22 0.44 5.09 -20.64
CA GLY A 22 1.14 3.80 -20.69
C GLY A 22 1.94 3.43 -19.43
N GLU A 23 1.79 4.16 -18.33
CA GLU A 23 2.50 3.86 -17.09
C GLU A 23 1.93 2.61 -16.41
N ALA A 24 2.77 1.59 -16.23
CA ALA A 24 2.38 0.38 -15.51
C ALA A 24 2.05 0.71 -14.04
N ALA A 25 1.04 0.03 -13.49
CA ALA A 25 0.55 0.27 -12.12
C ALA A 25 1.66 0.18 -11.04
N ALA A 26 2.58 -0.78 -11.17
CA ALA A 26 3.72 -0.90 -10.27
C ALA A 26 4.68 0.31 -10.36
N HIS A 27 4.91 0.83 -11.58
CA HIS A 27 5.74 2.02 -11.80
C HIS A 27 5.05 3.28 -11.28
N LEU A 28 3.72 3.38 -11.43
CA LEU A 28 2.93 4.45 -10.83
C LEU A 28 3.12 4.48 -9.31
N ALA A 29 2.89 3.34 -8.63
CA ALA A 29 3.07 3.26 -7.18
C ALA A 29 4.48 3.69 -6.76
N ALA A 30 5.51 3.17 -7.45
CA ALA A 30 6.91 3.53 -7.19
C ALA A 30 7.17 5.03 -7.37
N ARG A 31 6.73 5.61 -8.49
CA ARG A 31 6.87 7.03 -8.78
C ARG A 31 6.17 7.90 -7.74
N LEU A 32 4.92 7.59 -7.40
CA LEU A 32 4.15 8.36 -6.42
C LEU A 32 4.79 8.30 -5.04
N SER A 33 5.21 7.11 -4.58
CA SER A 33 5.91 6.96 -3.31
C SER A 33 7.21 7.79 -3.25
N ALA A 34 8.01 7.76 -4.33
CA ALA A 34 9.23 8.55 -4.45
C ALA A 34 8.95 10.07 -4.51
N THR A 35 7.91 10.47 -5.24
CA THR A 35 7.53 11.89 -5.38
C THR A 35 7.07 12.45 -4.05
N LYS A 36 6.27 11.68 -3.28
CA LYS A 36 5.85 12.05 -1.91
C LYS A 36 7.07 12.23 -0.98
N ALA A 37 7.99 11.27 -0.98
CA ALA A 37 9.20 11.35 -0.16
C ALA A 37 10.10 12.53 -0.56
N ALA A 38 10.28 12.76 -1.86
CA ALA A 38 11.09 13.88 -2.36
C ALA A 38 10.47 15.25 -1.99
N ALA A 39 9.15 15.39 -2.07
CA ALA A 39 8.45 16.61 -1.70
C ALA A 39 8.62 16.94 -0.20
N VAL A 40 8.47 15.96 0.69
CA VAL A 40 8.72 16.14 2.13
C VAL A 40 10.18 16.50 2.39
N ARG A 41 11.14 15.78 1.77
CA ARG A 41 12.57 16.11 1.91
C ARG A 41 12.85 17.54 1.47
N GLN A 42 12.27 17.98 0.35
CA GLN A 42 12.42 19.35 -0.12
C GLN A 42 11.93 20.35 0.92
N GLN A 43 10.76 20.12 1.53
CA GLN A 43 10.24 20.97 2.60
C GLN A 43 11.21 21.03 3.81
N LEU A 44 11.75 19.89 4.24
CA LEU A 44 12.72 19.83 5.34
C LEU A 44 13.99 20.60 5.03
N VAL A 45 14.54 20.46 3.82
CA VAL A 45 15.72 21.22 3.37
C VAL A 45 15.44 22.72 3.36
N HIS A 46 14.28 23.15 2.83
CA HIS A 46 13.91 24.56 2.79
C HIS A 46 13.71 25.14 4.19
N ALA A 47 13.21 24.34 5.14
CA ALA A 47 13.04 24.74 6.53
C ALA A 47 14.34 24.67 7.36
N GLY A 48 15.46 24.20 6.80
CA GLY A 48 16.70 23.97 7.54
C GLY A 48 16.61 22.82 8.56
N LEU A 49 15.65 21.91 8.39
CA LEU A 49 15.36 20.79 9.30
C LEU A 49 15.87 19.44 8.79
N ALA A 50 16.59 19.40 7.66
CA ALA A 50 17.05 18.13 7.07
C ALA A 50 17.93 17.30 8.01
N GLU A 51 18.73 17.96 8.87
CA GLU A 51 19.57 17.29 9.88
C GLU A 51 18.78 16.83 11.12
N SER A 52 17.53 17.29 11.29
CA SER A 52 16.65 16.92 12.41
C SER A 52 15.93 15.59 12.19
N TYR A 53 15.96 15.05 10.97
CA TYR A 53 15.31 13.79 10.61
C TYR A 53 16.32 12.85 9.96
N SER A 54 16.27 11.56 10.27
CA SER A 54 17.16 10.59 9.63
C SER A 54 16.65 10.20 8.24
N LEU A 55 15.37 9.86 8.13
CA LEU A 55 14.76 9.32 6.92
C LEU A 55 13.40 9.97 6.65
N VAL A 56 13.10 10.12 5.37
CA VAL A 56 11.78 10.46 4.85
C VAL A 56 11.22 9.23 4.16
N ILE A 57 10.00 8.82 4.54
CA ILE A 57 9.33 7.65 3.99
C ILE A 57 8.10 8.10 3.20
N GLY A 58 8.08 7.81 1.91
CA GLY A 58 6.90 7.92 1.06
C GLY A 58 6.31 6.56 0.78
N ALA A 59 4.99 6.44 0.81
CA ALA A 59 4.30 5.22 0.43
C ALA A 59 3.12 5.54 -0.49
N ASP A 60 2.84 4.63 -1.41
CA ASP A 60 1.70 4.72 -2.30
C ASP A 60 1.16 3.33 -2.62
N THR A 61 -0.13 3.23 -2.92
CA THR A 61 -0.81 1.96 -3.23
C THR A 61 -1.74 2.12 -4.42
N VAL A 62 -1.51 1.32 -5.45
CA VAL A 62 -2.25 1.33 -6.71
C VAL A 62 -2.95 0.00 -6.89
N VAL A 63 -4.24 0.04 -7.20
CA VAL A 63 -5.07 -1.12 -7.54
C VAL A 63 -5.16 -1.21 -9.05
N ALA A 64 -4.98 -2.40 -9.64
CA ALA A 64 -5.10 -2.59 -11.07
C ALA A 64 -5.81 -3.91 -11.44
N LEU A 65 -6.77 -3.83 -12.35
CA LEU A 65 -7.39 -4.98 -13.00
C LEU A 65 -6.91 -5.02 -14.46
N GLN A 66 -6.02 -5.96 -14.78
CA GLN A 66 -5.32 -5.97 -16.07
C GLN A 66 -4.59 -4.63 -16.28
N ASP A 67 -4.85 -3.92 -17.37
CA ASP A 67 -4.22 -2.63 -17.69
C ASP A 67 -4.98 -1.43 -17.09
N GLN A 68 -6.12 -1.66 -16.42
CA GLN A 68 -6.93 -0.60 -15.85
C GLN A 68 -6.50 -0.30 -14.41
N ILE A 69 -6.04 0.93 -14.17
CA ILE A 69 -5.70 1.43 -12.85
C ILE A 69 -6.93 2.02 -12.17
N PHE A 70 -7.12 1.68 -10.89
CA PHE A 70 -8.18 2.18 -10.03
C PHE A 70 -7.59 3.10 -8.97
N GLY A 71 -7.86 4.40 -9.11
CA GLY A 71 -7.61 5.39 -8.07
C GLY A 71 -8.72 5.39 -7.00
N LYS A 72 -8.79 6.49 -6.25
CA LYS A 72 -9.91 6.77 -5.35
C LYS A 72 -11.14 7.16 -6.19
N PRO A 73 -12.35 6.69 -5.86
CA PRO A 73 -13.54 7.11 -6.57
C PRO A 73 -13.84 8.57 -6.23
N ARG A 74 -14.31 9.34 -7.21
CA ARG A 74 -14.74 10.74 -7.08
C ARG A 74 -16.05 10.85 -6.31
N ASP A 75 -16.92 9.86 -6.46
CA ASP A 75 -18.24 9.82 -5.85
C ASP A 75 -18.75 8.38 -5.64
N ALA A 76 -19.93 8.26 -5.03
CA ALA A 76 -20.60 6.99 -4.75
C ALA A 76 -20.96 6.18 -6.01
N ALA A 77 -21.26 6.85 -7.13
CA ALA A 77 -21.61 6.18 -8.37
C ALA A 77 -20.36 5.52 -8.98
N GLU A 78 -19.23 6.24 -8.97
CA GLU A 78 -17.95 5.70 -9.39
C GLU A 78 -17.48 4.57 -8.48
N ALA A 79 -17.63 4.70 -7.16
CA ALA A 79 -17.33 3.62 -6.21
C ALA A 79 -18.14 2.34 -6.52
N THR A 80 -19.44 2.48 -6.80
CA THR A 80 -20.32 1.37 -7.20
C THR A 80 -19.84 0.72 -8.50
N ALA A 81 -19.46 1.52 -9.49
CA ALA A 81 -18.95 1.03 -10.77
C ALA A 81 -17.60 0.30 -10.62
N MET A 82 -16.70 0.80 -9.77
CA MET A 82 -15.43 0.12 -9.44
C MET A 82 -15.69 -1.22 -8.75
N LEU A 83 -16.57 -1.27 -7.74
CA LEU A 83 -16.89 -2.51 -7.03
C LEU A 83 -17.55 -3.55 -7.94
N ARG A 84 -18.45 -3.15 -8.85
CA ARG A 84 -18.99 -4.07 -9.88
C ARG A 84 -17.89 -4.57 -10.83
N GLN A 85 -16.91 -3.73 -11.12
CA GLN A 85 -15.74 -4.11 -11.94
C GLN A 85 -14.80 -5.07 -11.21
N LEU A 86 -14.69 -5.02 -9.88
CA LEU A 86 -13.80 -5.90 -9.14
C LEU A 86 -14.48 -7.20 -8.68
N ARG A 87 -15.82 -7.21 -8.54
CA ARG A 87 -16.62 -8.36 -8.10
C ARG A 87 -16.24 -9.66 -8.81
N GLY A 88 -15.99 -10.70 -8.02
CA GLY A 88 -15.69 -12.06 -8.50
C GLY A 88 -14.42 -12.17 -9.34
N ARG A 89 -13.58 -11.12 -9.38
CA ARG A 89 -12.38 -11.06 -10.21
C ARG A 89 -11.11 -10.98 -9.36
N MET A 90 -10.02 -11.39 -9.98
CA MET A 90 -8.67 -11.20 -9.46
C MET A 90 -8.08 -9.91 -9.99
N HIS A 91 -7.56 -9.08 -9.11
CA HIS A 91 -6.82 -7.86 -9.44
C HIS A 91 -5.49 -7.83 -8.69
N THR A 92 -4.58 -6.96 -9.11
CA THR A 92 -3.30 -6.73 -8.43
C THR A 92 -3.36 -5.46 -7.59
N VAL A 93 -2.65 -5.49 -6.46
CA VAL A 93 -2.40 -4.32 -5.62
C VAL A 93 -0.90 -4.15 -5.50
N HIS A 94 -0.41 -2.99 -5.93
CA HIS A 94 0.99 -2.62 -5.89
C HIS A 94 1.18 -1.54 -4.85
N SER A 95 1.90 -1.85 -3.76
CA SER A 95 2.29 -0.84 -2.79
C SER A 95 3.79 -0.62 -2.85
N ALA A 96 4.19 0.63 -3.03
CA ALA A 96 5.59 1.01 -3.05
C ALA A 96 5.94 1.81 -1.81
N VAL A 97 7.17 1.63 -1.34
CA VAL A 97 7.76 2.39 -0.24
C VAL A 97 9.08 2.97 -0.75
N ALA A 98 9.16 4.29 -0.77
CA ALA A 98 10.38 5.03 -1.00
C ALA A 98 10.95 5.48 0.34
N ILE A 99 12.22 5.22 0.58
CA ILE A 99 12.94 5.62 1.80
C ILE A 99 14.11 6.48 1.36
N VAL A 100 14.17 7.70 1.86
CA VAL A 100 15.14 8.72 1.47
C VAL A 100 15.86 9.23 2.71
N GLU A 101 17.18 9.23 2.69
CA GLU A 101 18.00 9.87 3.73
C GLU A 101 17.82 11.39 3.64
N ALA A 102 17.40 12.01 4.74
CA ALA A 102 16.99 13.42 4.70
C ALA A 102 18.16 14.34 4.32
N ALA A 103 19.32 14.16 4.96
CA ALA A 103 20.54 14.92 4.68
C ALA A 103 21.05 14.69 3.24
N SER A 104 21.44 13.45 2.90
CA SER A 104 22.13 13.16 1.64
C SER A 104 21.23 13.06 0.41
N GLY A 105 19.94 12.75 0.59
CA GLY A 105 19.01 12.43 -0.49
C GLY A 105 19.17 11.02 -1.08
N ARG A 106 20.08 10.19 -0.54
CA ARG A 106 20.22 8.78 -0.92
C ARG A 106 18.89 8.05 -0.73
N ALA A 107 18.45 7.30 -1.73
CA ALA A 107 17.12 6.70 -1.73
C ALA A 107 17.14 5.23 -2.15
N VAL A 108 16.20 4.45 -1.59
CA VAL A 108 15.81 3.14 -2.11
C VAL A 108 14.30 3.10 -2.28
N ILE A 109 13.82 2.33 -3.25
CA ILE A 109 12.40 2.12 -3.49
C ILE A 109 12.16 0.62 -3.57
N HIS A 110 11.16 0.14 -2.84
CA HIS A 110 10.73 -1.25 -2.89
C HIS A 110 9.24 -1.33 -3.20
N ILE A 111 8.87 -2.30 -4.03
CA ILE A 111 7.48 -2.55 -4.43
C ILE A 111 7.08 -3.91 -3.88
N ASN A 112 5.89 -3.99 -3.28
CA ASN A 112 5.22 -5.24 -2.97
C ASN A 112 3.99 -5.38 -3.87
N THR A 113 3.85 -6.55 -4.50
CA THR A 113 2.69 -6.87 -5.34
C THR A 113 1.91 -8.00 -4.69
N SER A 114 0.61 -7.79 -4.54
CA SER A 114 -0.33 -8.79 -4.04
C SER A 114 -1.43 -9.04 -5.07
N ARG A 115 -1.88 -10.29 -5.17
CA ARG A 115 -3.06 -10.68 -5.97
C ARG A 115 -4.24 -10.86 -5.03
N VAL A 116 -5.36 -10.25 -5.38
CA VAL A 116 -6.56 -10.19 -4.54
C VAL A 116 -7.73 -10.71 -5.37
N TRP A 117 -8.41 -11.75 -4.87
CA TRP A 117 -9.65 -12.25 -5.45
C TRP A 117 -10.81 -11.72 -4.64
N MET A 118 -11.69 -10.99 -5.30
CA MET A 118 -12.88 -10.45 -4.67
C MET A 118 -13.98 -11.51 -4.62
N ARG A 119 -14.76 -11.52 -3.53
CA ARG A 119 -15.99 -12.31 -3.46
C ARG A 119 -16.96 -11.89 -4.57
N ALA A 120 -17.90 -12.78 -4.87
CA ALA A 120 -19.09 -12.47 -5.67
C ALA A 120 -20.19 -11.80 -4.80
N TYR A 121 -19.89 -10.68 -4.14
CA TYR A 121 -20.88 -9.93 -3.34
C TYR A 121 -22.04 -9.42 -4.18
N SER A 122 -23.22 -9.27 -3.57
CA SER A 122 -24.44 -8.79 -4.21
C SER A 122 -24.46 -7.27 -4.46
N ASP A 123 -25.40 -6.79 -5.26
CA ASP A 123 -25.63 -5.35 -5.45
C ASP A 123 -26.12 -4.68 -4.15
N ALA A 124 -26.86 -5.41 -3.31
CA ALA A 124 -27.30 -4.94 -2.00
C ALA A 124 -26.10 -4.72 -1.05
N GLU A 125 -25.13 -5.64 -1.04
CA GLU A 125 -23.88 -5.47 -0.27
C GLU A 125 -23.07 -4.26 -0.76
N ILE A 126 -22.97 -4.04 -2.09
CA ILE A 126 -22.31 -2.84 -2.63
C ILE A 126 -23.02 -1.58 -2.14
N ALA A 127 -24.35 -1.52 -2.29
CA ALA A 127 -25.12 -0.34 -1.91
C ALA A 127 -24.95 0.00 -0.42
N ALA A 128 -25.03 -1.01 0.45
CA ALA A 128 -24.80 -0.85 1.89
C ALA A 128 -23.37 -0.37 2.20
N TYR A 129 -22.37 -0.92 1.51
CA TYR A 129 -20.98 -0.51 1.72
C TYR A 129 -20.72 0.92 1.25
N VAL A 130 -21.20 1.31 0.06
CA VAL A 130 -21.08 2.67 -0.47
C VAL A 130 -21.80 3.68 0.41
N ALA A 131 -22.98 3.33 0.94
CA ALA A 131 -23.72 4.19 1.87
C ALA A 131 -22.98 4.47 3.18
N SER A 132 -22.00 3.64 3.56
CA SER A 132 -21.16 3.89 4.74
C SER A 132 -20.15 5.03 4.54
N GLY A 133 -19.87 5.42 3.29
CA GLY A 133 -18.83 6.39 2.94
C GLY A 133 -17.39 5.83 2.97
N ASP A 134 -17.17 4.67 3.57
CA ASP A 134 -15.84 4.03 3.65
C ASP A 134 -15.16 3.82 2.29
N PRO A 135 -15.83 3.54 1.16
CA PRO A 135 -15.14 3.38 -0.12
C PRO A 135 -14.43 4.63 -0.66
N LEU A 136 -14.84 5.83 -0.24
CA LEU A 136 -14.55 7.06 -0.98
C LEU A 136 -13.09 7.52 -0.90
N ASP A 137 -12.36 7.13 0.14
CA ASP A 137 -10.95 7.48 0.33
C ASP A 137 -9.98 6.35 -0.06
N LYS A 138 -10.47 5.28 -0.70
CA LYS A 138 -9.72 4.04 -0.96
C LYS A 138 -9.53 3.78 -2.44
N ALA A 139 -8.29 3.46 -2.83
CA ALA A 139 -8.00 3.00 -4.18
C ALA A 139 -8.80 1.72 -4.49
N GLY A 140 -9.47 1.66 -5.65
CA GLY A 140 -10.36 0.55 -5.99
C GLY A 140 -11.67 0.50 -5.19
N ALA A 141 -11.97 1.53 -4.41
CA ALA A 141 -13.21 1.68 -3.64
C ALA A 141 -13.47 0.57 -2.61
N TYR A 142 -12.41 -0.05 -2.04
CA TYR A 142 -12.59 -1.07 -1.00
C TYR A 142 -11.48 -1.07 0.06
N ALA A 143 -11.83 -1.49 1.28
CA ALA A 143 -10.89 -1.87 2.33
C ALA A 143 -10.91 -3.38 2.55
N ILE A 144 -9.75 -4.04 2.41
CA ILE A 144 -9.62 -5.48 2.67
C ILE A 144 -10.02 -5.87 4.11
N GLN A 145 -9.80 -4.96 5.07
CA GLN A 145 -10.10 -5.15 6.50
C GLN A 145 -11.53 -4.79 6.91
N HIS A 146 -12.39 -4.39 5.98
CA HIS A 146 -13.74 -3.94 6.33
C HIS A 146 -14.59 -5.12 6.84
N ALA A 147 -14.90 -5.14 8.14
CA ALA A 147 -15.50 -6.28 8.83
C ALA A 147 -16.94 -6.63 8.37
N GLY A 148 -17.72 -5.64 7.91
CA GLY A 148 -19.08 -5.87 7.38
C GLY A 148 -19.06 -6.38 5.94
N PHE A 149 -18.59 -5.55 5.01
CA PHE A 149 -18.50 -5.87 3.58
C PHE A 149 -17.56 -7.04 3.24
N ARG A 150 -16.45 -7.26 3.96
CA ARG A 150 -15.51 -8.39 3.77
C ARG A 150 -15.21 -8.69 2.30
N PRO A 151 -14.67 -7.75 1.51
CA PRO A 151 -14.67 -7.82 0.05
C PRO A 151 -13.92 -9.00 -0.56
N VAL A 152 -12.92 -9.54 0.15
CA VAL A 152 -11.91 -10.45 -0.40
C VAL A 152 -12.23 -11.91 -0.05
N GLU A 153 -12.16 -12.76 -1.06
CA GLU A 153 -12.27 -14.22 -0.94
C GLU A 153 -10.91 -14.86 -0.68
N ARG A 154 -9.88 -14.42 -1.42
CA ARG A 154 -8.52 -14.97 -1.35
C ARG A 154 -7.50 -13.85 -1.55
N LEU A 155 -6.40 -13.94 -0.80
CA LEU A 155 -5.25 -13.08 -0.92
C LEU A 155 -4.00 -13.93 -1.15
N GLU A 156 -3.24 -13.62 -2.20
CA GLU A 156 -1.86 -14.09 -2.37
C GLU A 156 -0.93 -12.89 -2.29
N GLY A 157 -0.09 -12.84 -1.26
CA GLY A 157 0.83 -11.73 -1.05
C GLY A 157 0.70 -11.17 0.35
N CYS A 158 0.67 -9.85 0.46
CA CYS A 158 0.87 -9.14 1.72
C CYS A 158 -0.36 -8.33 2.12
N PHE A 159 -1.01 -8.73 3.21
CA PHE A 159 -2.21 -8.04 3.70
C PHE A 159 -1.90 -6.57 4.04
N SER A 160 -0.82 -6.30 4.78
CA SER A 160 -0.42 -4.93 5.14
C SER A 160 -0.07 -4.08 3.92
N SER A 161 0.41 -4.71 2.83
CA SER A 161 0.54 -4.02 1.54
C SER A 161 -0.81 -3.58 1.02
N VAL A 162 -1.79 -4.48 0.93
CA VAL A 162 -3.13 -4.15 0.44
C VAL A 162 -3.81 -3.07 1.28
N VAL A 163 -3.50 -3.00 2.58
CA VAL A 163 -3.97 -1.90 3.44
C VAL A 163 -3.30 -0.57 3.11
N GLY A 164 -2.03 -0.57 2.71
CA GLY A 164 -1.34 0.63 2.24
C GLY A 164 0.14 0.73 2.61
N LEU A 165 0.65 -0.12 3.50
CA LEU A 165 2.06 -0.09 3.93
C LEU A 165 2.61 -1.50 4.18
N PRO A 166 3.43 -2.06 3.27
CA PRO A 166 3.99 -3.39 3.43
C PRO A 166 5.10 -3.42 4.50
N LEU A 167 4.76 -3.77 5.75
CA LEU A 167 5.68 -3.69 6.90
C LEU A 167 7.00 -4.44 6.70
N ALA A 168 6.96 -5.67 6.18
CA ALA A 168 8.15 -6.45 5.86
C ALA A 168 9.04 -5.79 4.79
N THR A 169 8.41 -5.18 3.77
CA THR A 169 9.11 -4.48 2.70
C THR A 169 9.73 -3.19 3.20
N LEU A 170 9.03 -2.44 4.05
CA LEU A 170 9.57 -1.28 4.74
C LEU A 170 10.79 -1.66 5.59
N ALA A 171 10.67 -2.71 6.42
CA ALA A 171 11.76 -3.17 7.28
C ALA A 171 13.02 -3.56 6.47
N ARG A 172 12.86 -4.24 5.33
CA ARG A 172 13.97 -4.49 4.40
C ARG A 172 14.60 -3.21 3.86
N GLY A 173 13.76 -2.24 3.47
CA GLY A 173 14.24 -0.94 2.99
C GLY A 173 15.04 -0.17 4.05
N LEU A 174 14.57 -0.19 5.30
CA LEU A 174 15.23 0.46 6.43
C LEU A 174 16.63 -0.10 6.71
N ALA A 175 16.84 -1.40 6.45
CA ALA A 175 18.15 -2.04 6.61
C ALA A 175 19.23 -1.42 5.70
N HIS A 176 18.88 -0.85 4.54
CA HIS A 176 19.81 -0.11 3.67
C HIS A 176 20.33 1.20 4.28
N PHE A 177 19.73 1.65 5.38
CA PHE A 177 20.13 2.84 6.14
C PHE A 177 20.60 2.49 7.55
N GLY A 178 20.95 1.23 7.81
CA GLY A 178 21.48 0.78 9.09
C GLY A 178 20.42 0.56 10.18
N ILE A 179 19.14 0.75 9.88
CA ILE A 179 18.04 0.46 10.81
C ILE A 179 17.63 -1.01 10.63
N GLN A 180 18.15 -1.86 11.49
CA GLN A 180 17.88 -3.30 11.47
C GLN A 180 16.67 -3.63 12.37
N LEU A 181 15.69 -4.33 11.81
CA LEU A 181 14.54 -4.87 12.53
C LEU A 181 14.56 -6.40 12.41
N ASP A 182 14.18 -7.11 13.47
CA ASP A 182 14.02 -8.57 13.39
C ASP A 182 12.81 -8.92 12.52
N LEU A 183 13.10 -9.26 11.27
CA LEU A 183 12.09 -9.63 10.28
C LEU A 183 11.28 -10.86 10.70
N ALA A 184 11.96 -11.91 11.20
CA ALA A 184 11.35 -13.22 11.43
C ALA A 184 10.64 -13.29 12.78
N GLY A 185 11.11 -12.57 13.79
CA GLY A 185 10.47 -12.46 15.09
C GLY A 185 9.52 -11.26 15.15
N GLU A 186 10.07 -10.07 15.38
CA GLU A 186 9.30 -8.87 15.70
C GLU A 186 8.32 -8.46 14.58
N VAL A 187 8.81 -8.24 13.37
CA VAL A 187 7.98 -7.76 12.24
C VAL A 187 6.93 -8.81 11.86
N ALA A 188 7.31 -10.09 11.84
CA ALA A 188 6.39 -11.19 11.56
C ALA A 188 5.24 -11.24 12.56
N SER A 189 5.59 -11.16 13.85
CA SER A 189 4.68 -11.26 14.98
C SER A 189 3.70 -10.09 14.99
N VAL A 190 4.21 -8.87 14.90
CA VAL A 190 3.40 -7.65 14.83
C VAL A 190 2.44 -7.68 13.65
N CYS A 191 2.94 -8.03 12.46
CA CYS A 191 2.09 -8.11 11.28
C CYS A 191 0.98 -9.15 11.46
N ARG A 192 1.30 -10.32 12.03
CA ARG A 192 0.30 -11.38 12.29
C ARG A 192 -0.72 -10.95 13.34
N ALA A 193 -0.27 -10.38 14.45
CA ALA A 193 -1.14 -9.93 15.52
C ALA A 193 -2.13 -8.86 15.05
N TRP A 194 -1.66 -7.92 14.22
CA TRP A 194 -2.50 -6.83 13.72
C TRP A 194 -3.41 -7.23 12.56
N THR A 195 -2.90 -8.01 11.60
CA THR A 195 -3.68 -8.38 10.39
C THR A 195 -4.52 -9.64 10.55
N GLY A 196 -4.18 -10.51 11.51
CA GLY A 196 -4.69 -11.89 11.55
C GLY A 196 -4.13 -12.81 10.44
N HIS A 197 -3.19 -12.31 9.61
CA HIS A 197 -2.61 -13.04 8.48
C HIS A 197 -1.11 -13.32 8.68
N ALA A 198 -0.62 -14.40 8.07
CA ALA A 198 0.83 -14.64 8.04
C ALA A 198 1.55 -13.47 7.35
N CYS A 199 2.70 -13.07 7.92
CA CYS A 199 3.49 -11.98 7.36
C CYS A 199 4.13 -12.38 6.02
N CYS A 200 4.19 -11.43 5.09
CA CYS A 200 4.66 -11.63 3.71
C CYS A 200 6.19 -11.61 3.56
N LEU A 201 6.94 -11.97 4.60
CA LEU A 201 8.38 -11.80 4.71
C LEU A 201 9.16 -12.45 3.56
N ASN A 202 8.69 -13.62 3.11
CA ASN A 202 9.40 -14.43 2.13
C ASN A 202 8.98 -14.16 0.68
N GLY A 203 8.23 -13.08 0.41
CA GLY A 203 7.81 -12.63 -0.93
C GLY A 203 8.01 -13.67 -2.03
N HIS A 204 7.01 -14.56 -2.19
CA HIS A 204 6.97 -15.82 -2.97
C HIS A 204 6.76 -17.06 -2.07
N GLN A 205 5.51 -17.52 -1.98
CA GLN A 205 5.28 -18.97 -2.04
C GLN A 205 4.56 -19.25 -3.35
N SER A 206 5.36 -19.51 -4.38
CA SER A 206 4.95 -20.37 -5.48
C SER A 206 4.47 -21.70 -4.91
N SER A 207 3.34 -22.17 -5.42
CA SER A 207 2.85 -23.54 -5.27
C SER A 207 3.98 -24.57 -5.32
N SER A 208 4.23 -25.28 -4.23
CA SER A 208 4.88 -26.60 -4.30
C SER A 208 3.83 -27.61 -4.71
N GLY A 209 3.99 -28.15 -5.92
CA GLY A 209 3.28 -29.34 -6.37
C GLY A 209 3.52 -30.55 -5.47
N GLY A 210 2.60 -31.51 -5.57
CA GLY A 210 2.63 -32.82 -4.93
C GLY A 210 1.21 -33.17 -4.47
N ARG A 211 0.47 -34.09 -5.09
CA ARG A 211 0.84 -35.24 -5.92
C ARG A 211 -0.15 -35.41 -7.06
#